data_AF-A0A7X0FLW3-F1
#
_entry.id   AF-A0A7X0FLW3-F1
#
_cell.length_a   1.000
_cell.length_b   1.000
_cell.length_c   1.000
_cell.angle_alpha   90.00
_cell.angle_beta   90.00
_cell.angle_gamma   90.00
#
_symmetry.space_group_name_H-M   'P 1'
#
loop_
_entity.id
_entity.type
_entity.pdbx_description
1 polymer ?
#
loop_
_entity_poly.entity_id
_entity_poly.type
_entity_poly.pdbx_seq_one_letter_code
_entity_poly.pdbx_strand_id
1 'polypeptide(L)'
;MALRGPRLEFAVGAFLLLGLASLLVLALASTNRQWGFGGHRYDLIARFSQIGQLRAQAPVKIGGVIIGQVAKIDLDPTKFDSVVTLSIDDKYKDLPADTSAAILTSGLLGESYVGLQPGGDPDTLKPGQEIAFTQPAVDLIQLVGKYMFGGGSAGGDKNATPAAAPSADPTTPATEPKP
;
A
#
# COMPACT_ATOMS: atom_id res chain seq x y z
N MET A 1 23.19 56.82 -35.23
CA MET A 1 22.10 57.59 -34.61
C MET A 1 21.31 56.62 -33.74
N ALA A 2 21.74 56.44 -32.48
CA ALA A 2 21.17 55.42 -31.60
C ALA A 2 19.93 55.98 -30.90
N LEU A 3 18.73 55.57 -31.33
CA LEU A 3 17.52 55.79 -30.57
C LEU A 3 17.55 54.88 -29.33
N ARG A 4 18.27 55.28 -28.28
CA ARG A 4 18.11 54.69 -26.94
C ARG A 4 16.89 55.34 -26.30
N GLY A 5 15.72 54.82 -26.66
CA GLY A 5 14.46 55.21 -26.05
C GLY A 5 14.26 54.41 -24.76
N PRO A 6 14.09 55.03 -23.58
CA PRO A 6 13.83 54.33 -22.31
C PRO A 6 12.60 53.39 -22.38
N ARG A 7 11.72 53.60 -23.36
CA ARG A 7 10.60 52.72 -23.70
C ARG A 7 11.03 51.33 -24.18
N LEU A 8 12.11 51.22 -24.94
CA LEU A 8 12.60 49.93 -25.46
C LEU A 8 13.25 49.11 -24.34
N GLU A 9 14.02 49.75 -23.47
CA GLU A 9 14.64 49.12 -22.28
C GLU A 9 13.55 48.59 -21.33
N PHE A 10 12.49 49.37 -21.09
CA PHE A 10 11.34 48.93 -20.31
C PHE A 10 10.59 47.77 -20.97
N ALA A 11 10.37 47.81 -22.29
CA ALA A 11 9.71 46.73 -23.01
C ALA A 11 10.49 45.41 -22.97
N VAL A 12 11.81 45.46 -23.13
CA VAL A 12 12.69 44.28 -23.02
C VAL A 12 12.69 43.76 -21.58
N GLY A 13 12.78 44.64 -20.59
CA GLY A 13 12.69 44.24 -19.17
C GLY A 13 11.36 43.56 -18.83
N ALA A 14 10.24 44.12 -19.29
CA ALA A 14 8.92 43.53 -19.11
C ALA A 14 8.78 42.17 -19.81
N PHE A 15 9.33 42.03 -21.03
CA PHE A 15 9.35 40.76 -21.75
C PHE A 15 10.16 39.69 -21.01
N LEU A 16 11.36 40.04 -20.51
CA LEU A 16 12.19 39.12 -19.72
C LEU A 16 11.50 38.73 -18.41
N LEU A 17 10.84 39.68 -17.73
CA LEU A 17 10.07 39.39 -16.52
C LEU A 17 8.91 38.43 -16.78
N LEU A 18 8.15 38.64 -17.86
CA LEU A 18 7.08 37.73 -18.26
C LEU A 18 7.60 36.34 -18.64
N GLY A 19 8.75 36.28 -19.34
CA GLY A 19 9.42 35.02 -19.64
C GLY A 19 9.82 34.27 -18.36
N LEU A 20 10.45 34.97 -17.42
CA LEU A 20 10.85 34.40 -16.12
C LEU A 20 9.64 33.96 -15.29
N ALA A 21 8.59 34.78 -15.24
CA ALA A 21 7.35 34.43 -14.55
C ALA A 21 6.69 33.18 -15.15
N SER A 22 6.66 33.07 -16.48
CA SER A 22 6.12 31.91 -17.19
C SER A 22 6.92 30.64 -16.88
N LEU A 23 8.27 30.72 -16.86
CA LEU A 23 9.13 29.61 -16.48
C LEU A 23 8.93 29.21 -15.01
N LEU A 24 8.77 30.19 -14.11
CA LEU A 24 8.49 29.92 -12.70
C LEU A 24 7.16 29.17 -12.53
N VAL A 25 6.11 29.63 -13.21
CA VAL A 25 4.79 28.95 -13.20
C VAL A 25 4.92 27.52 -13.74
N LEU A 26 5.65 27.32 -14.84
CA LEU A 26 5.87 25.99 -15.42
C LEU A 26 6.65 25.07 -14.47
N ALA A 27 7.68 25.59 -13.79
CA ALA A 27 8.46 24.81 -12.82
C ALA A 27 7.62 24.34 -11.62
N LEU A 28 6.77 25.22 -11.09
CA LEU A 28 5.85 24.90 -10.00
C LEU A 28 4.76 23.92 -10.44
N ALA A 29 4.16 24.14 -11.62
CA ALA A 29 3.12 23.26 -12.18
C ALA A 29 3.66 21.86 -12.53
N SER A 30 4.92 21.76 -12.98
CA SER A 30 5.57 20.49 -13.29
C SER A 30 5.78 19.62 -12.04
N THR A 31 6.11 20.27 -10.92
CA THR A 31 6.37 19.59 -9.64
C THR A 31 5.09 19.24 -8.91
N ASN A 32 4.13 20.17 -8.86
CA ASN A 32 2.89 20.00 -8.13
C ASN A 32 1.76 19.54 -9.07
N ARG A 33 1.89 18.30 -9.58
CA ARG A 33 0.88 17.64 -10.44
C ARG A 33 -0.47 17.40 -9.73
N GLN A 34 -0.59 17.84 -8.47
CA GLN A 34 -1.83 17.91 -7.70
C GLN A 34 -2.79 19.02 -8.20
N TRP A 35 -2.29 20.00 -8.98
CA TRP A 35 -3.11 20.90 -9.78
C TRP A 35 -3.51 20.27 -11.11
N GLY A 36 -4.28 19.18 -11.04
CA GLY A 36 -4.92 18.61 -12.22
C GLY A 36 -6.22 19.35 -12.52
N PHE A 37 -6.33 20.00 -13.68
CA PHE A 37 -7.60 20.32 -14.34
C PHE A 37 -8.28 19.03 -14.87
N GLY A 38 -8.36 17.98 -14.06
CA GLY A 38 -8.58 16.63 -14.55
C GLY A 38 -9.45 15.79 -13.63
N GLY A 39 -10.73 15.69 -14.02
CA GLY A 39 -11.70 14.72 -13.49
C GLY A 39 -12.08 14.94 -12.03
N HIS A 40 -13.36 14.77 -11.73
CA HIS A 40 -13.74 14.55 -10.34
C HIS A 40 -13.14 13.20 -9.91
N ARG A 41 -12.52 13.16 -8.74
CA ARG A 41 -11.96 11.94 -8.14
C ARG A 41 -12.50 11.81 -6.73
N TYR A 42 -12.62 10.58 -6.28
CA TYR A 42 -13.00 10.25 -4.92
C TYR A 42 -11.93 9.38 -4.26
N ASP A 43 -11.83 9.51 -2.94
CA ASP A 43 -10.84 8.78 -2.17
C ASP A 43 -11.43 7.49 -1.60
N LEU A 44 -10.64 6.42 -1.57
CA LEU A 44 -10.89 5.19 -0.84
C LEU A 44 -9.71 4.89 0.10
N ILE A 45 -9.98 4.25 1.22
CA ILE A 45 -8.96 3.91 2.21
C ILE A 45 -8.68 2.41 2.13
N ALA A 46 -7.42 2.01 2.14
CA ALA A 46 -7.02 0.60 2.24
C ALA A 46 -5.92 0.46 3.30
N ARG A 47 -6.04 -0.52 4.17
CA ARG A 47 -5.05 -0.81 5.20
C ARG A 47 -4.23 -2.03 4.84
N PHE A 48 -2.92 -1.95 4.98
CA PHE A 48 -2.02 -3.06 4.70
C PHE A 48 -1.06 -3.25 5.87
N SER A 49 -0.82 -4.50 6.25
CA SER A 49 0.20 -4.84 7.25
C SER A 49 1.63 -4.64 6.73
N GLN A 50 1.82 -4.70 5.41
CA GLN A 50 3.09 -4.47 4.73
C GLN A 50 2.84 -3.90 3.34
N ILE A 51 3.55 -2.81 3.00
CA ILE A 51 3.41 -2.13 1.71
C ILE A 51 4.60 -2.35 0.77
N GLY A 52 5.72 -2.89 1.28
CA GLY A 52 6.93 -3.11 0.49
C GLY A 52 7.41 -1.81 -0.16
N GLN A 53 7.56 -1.81 -1.49
CA GLN A 53 8.08 -0.69 -2.28
C GLN A 53 6.98 0.25 -2.84
N LEU A 54 5.75 0.18 -2.30
CA LEU A 54 4.68 1.08 -2.69
C LEU A 54 4.99 2.53 -2.27
N ARG A 55 4.69 3.48 -3.16
CA ARG A 55 4.95 4.92 -2.92
C ARG A 55 3.76 5.76 -3.37
N ALA A 56 3.72 7.01 -2.90
CA ALA A 56 2.76 7.99 -3.41
C ALA A 56 2.88 8.10 -4.94
N GLN A 57 1.76 8.39 -5.60
CA GLN A 57 1.60 8.41 -7.07
C GLN A 57 1.74 7.06 -7.77
N ALA A 58 1.93 5.95 -7.04
CA ALA A 58 1.85 4.62 -7.64
C ALA A 58 0.46 4.40 -8.27
N PRO A 59 0.37 3.75 -9.44
CA PRO A 59 -0.89 3.59 -10.14
C PRO A 59 -1.84 2.65 -9.39
N VAL A 60 -3.13 2.92 -9.48
CA VAL A 60 -4.20 2.00 -9.06
C VAL A 60 -4.82 1.40 -10.31
N LYS A 61 -4.90 0.07 -10.38
CA LYS A 61 -5.29 -0.65 -11.61
C LYS A 61 -6.43 -1.65 -11.35
N ILE A 62 -7.32 -1.80 -12.32
CA ILE A 62 -8.26 -2.93 -12.42
C ILE A 62 -7.97 -3.66 -13.72
N GLY A 63 -7.73 -4.98 -13.64
CA GLY A 63 -7.44 -5.79 -14.83
C GLY A 63 -6.27 -5.27 -15.69
N GLY A 64 -5.32 -4.57 -15.06
CA GLY A 64 -4.17 -3.94 -15.74
C GLY A 64 -4.41 -2.52 -16.26
N VAL A 65 -5.65 -2.01 -16.24
CA VAL A 65 -5.99 -0.65 -16.68
C VAL A 65 -5.87 0.32 -15.51
N ILE A 66 -5.20 1.46 -15.71
CA ILE A 66 -5.05 2.50 -14.68
C ILE A 66 -6.38 3.26 -14.51
N ILE A 67 -6.88 3.26 -13.28
CA ILE A 67 -8.14 3.92 -12.89
C ILE A 67 -7.95 5.05 -11.88
N GLY A 68 -6.75 5.16 -11.30
CA GLY A 68 -6.45 6.07 -10.22
C GLY A 68 -4.98 6.00 -9.80
N GLN A 69 -4.68 6.54 -8.63
CA GLN A 69 -3.34 6.58 -8.07
C GLN A 69 -3.36 6.60 -6.54
N VAL A 70 -2.26 6.19 -5.92
CA VAL A 70 -2.05 6.34 -4.48
C VAL A 70 -1.85 7.82 -4.17
N ALA A 71 -2.76 8.42 -3.41
CA ALA A 71 -2.69 9.81 -3.00
C ALA A 71 -1.71 10.00 -1.83
N LYS A 72 -1.83 9.16 -0.80
CA LYS A 72 -1.06 9.27 0.43
C LYS A 72 -0.84 7.89 1.07
N ILE A 73 0.25 7.78 1.83
CA ILE A 73 0.56 6.63 2.67
C ILE A 73 0.90 7.18 4.06
N ASP A 74 0.20 6.70 5.08
CA ASP A 74 0.43 7.01 6.48
C ASP A 74 0.59 5.73 7.29
N LEU A 75 1.07 5.85 8.53
CA LEU A 75 1.12 4.74 9.50
C LEU A 75 0.12 5.03 10.61
N ASP A 76 -0.76 4.07 10.92
CA ASP A 76 -1.66 4.17 12.06
C ASP A 76 -0.84 4.06 13.37
N PRO A 77 -0.83 5.06 14.26
CA PRO A 77 0.00 5.03 15.47
C PRO A 77 -0.49 4.04 16.54
N THR A 78 -1.69 3.49 16.38
CA THR A 78 -2.30 2.55 17.34
C THR A 78 -2.20 1.12 16.84
N LYS A 79 -2.56 0.89 15.57
CA LYS A 79 -2.54 -0.44 14.96
C LYS A 79 -1.22 -0.79 14.27
N PHE A 80 -0.42 0.22 13.94
CA PHE A 80 0.81 0.10 13.15
C PHE A 80 0.61 -0.50 11.75
N ASP A 81 -0.63 -0.45 11.25
CA ASP A 81 -0.95 -0.75 9.86
C ASP A 81 -0.62 0.46 8.97
N SER A 82 -0.16 0.19 7.77
CA SER A 82 0.00 1.22 6.73
C SER A 82 -1.36 1.58 6.15
N VAL A 83 -1.77 2.84 6.28
CA VAL A 83 -3.01 3.38 5.76
C VAL A 83 -2.73 4.04 4.42
N VAL A 84 -3.27 3.47 3.35
CA VAL A 84 -3.09 3.95 1.98
C VAL A 84 -4.37 4.61 1.51
N THR A 85 -4.28 5.89 1.15
CA THR A 85 -5.39 6.63 0.51
C THR A 85 -5.25 6.51 -1.00
N LEU A 86 -6.27 5.94 -1.63
CA LEU A 86 -6.38 5.74 -3.08
C LEU A 86 -7.28 6.83 -3.65
N SER A 87 -6.82 7.54 -4.68
CA SER A 87 -7.64 8.50 -5.42
C SER A 87 -8.08 7.88 -6.74
N ILE A 88 -9.38 7.65 -6.89
CA ILE A 88 -10.01 6.95 -8.01
C ILE A 88 -10.80 7.93 -8.87
N ASP A 89 -10.76 7.74 -10.19
CA ASP A 89 -11.55 8.53 -11.14
C ASP A 89 -13.06 8.27 -10.97
N ASP A 90 -13.88 9.33 -10.87
CA ASP A 90 -15.33 9.24 -10.65
C ASP A 90 -16.07 8.44 -11.72
N LYS A 91 -15.49 8.26 -12.90
CA LYS A 91 -16.02 7.37 -13.94
C LYS A 91 -16.10 5.90 -13.50
N TYR A 92 -15.41 5.53 -12.41
CA TYR A 92 -15.42 4.20 -11.79
C TYR A 92 -15.97 4.24 -10.36
N LYS A 93 -16.98 5.08 -10.09
CA LYS A 93 -17.63 5.19 -8.77
C LYS A 93 -18.46 3.98 -8.35
N ASP A 94 -18.83 3.10 -9.29
CA ASP A 94 -19.70 1.95 -9.05
C ASP A 94 -18.90 0.69 -8.66
N LEU A 95 -17.86 0.84 -7.84
CA LEU A 95 -17.09 -0.31 -7.34
C LEU A 95 -17.92 -1.06 -6.28
N PRO A 96 -18.08 -2.38 -6.39
CA PRO A 96 -18.76 -3.20 -5.39
C PRO A 96 -18.14 -3.07 -3.99
N ALA A 97 -18.95 -3.16 -2.95
CA ALA A 97 -18.53 -3.06 -1.55
C ALA A 97 -17.52 -4.14 -1.13
N ASP A 98 -17.56 -5.31 -1.78
CA ASP A 98 -16.65 -6.43 -1.59
C ASP A 98 -15.41 -6.38 -2.50
N THR A 99 -15.14 -5.24 -3.15
CA THR A 99 -13.89 -5.02 -3.89
C THR A 99 -12.69 -5.28 -2.97
N SER A 100 -11.70 -6.03 -3.46
CA SER A 100 -10.45 -6.26 -2.74
C SER A 100 -9.29 -5.47 -3.33
N ALA A 101 -8.32 -5.12 -2.50
CA ALA A 101 -7.11 -4.41 -2.89
C ALA A 101 -5.86 -5.25 -2.60
N ALA A 102 -4.95 -5.35 -3.55
CA ALA A 102 -3.69 -6.07 -3.39
C ALA A 102 -2.52 -5.19 -3.84
N ILE A 103 -1.39 -5.27 -3.13
CA ILE A 103 -0.15 -4.62 -3.56
C ILE A 103 0.61 -5.59 -4.45
N LEU A 104 0.77 -5.21 -5.71
CA LEU A 104 1.38 -6.02 -6.76
C LEU A 104 2.59 -5.29 -7.34
N THR A 105 3.51 -6.02 -7.96
CA THR A 105 4.67 -5.45 -8.65
C THR A 105 4.55 -5.68 -10.14
N SER A 106 4.89 -4.68 -10.95
CA SER A 106 4.89 -4.81 -12.40
C SER A 106 6.05 -5.68 -12.86
N GLY A 107 5.81 -6.97 -13.10
CA GLY A 107 6.89 -7.92 -13.40
C GLY A 107 7.82 -8.16 -12.20
N LEU A 108 9.08 -8.51 -12.45
CA LEU A 108 10.05 -8.86 -11.39
C LEU A 108 10.73 -7.62 -10.77
N LEU A 109 11.06 -6.61 -11.58
CA LEU A 109 11.82 -5.42 -11.17
C LEU A 109 11.06 -4.11 -11.33
N GLY A 110 9.79 -4.17 -11.72
CA GLY A 110 9.01 -2.95 -11.93
C GLY A 110 8.59 -2.29 -10.62
N GLU A 111 7.85 -1.22 -10.77
CA GLU A 111 7.25 -0.53 -9.65
C GLU A 111 6.07 -1.30 -9.05
N SER A 112 5.88 -1.13 -7.75
CA SER A 112 4.70 -1.58 -7.04
C SER A 112 3.49 -0.70 -7.37
N TYR A 113 2.32 -1.31 -7.44
CA TYR A 113 1.04 -0.69 -7.73
C TYR A 113 -0.06 -1.34 -6.91
N VAL A 114 -1.21 -0.68 -6.80
CA VAL A 114 -2.38 -1.26 -6.14
C VAL A 114 -3.28 -1.86 -7.22
N GLY A 115 -3.49 -3.17 -7.16
CA GLY A 115 -4.51 -3.86 -7.94
C GLY A 115 -5.83 -3.88 -7.18
N LEU A 116 -6.91 -3.44 -7.82
CA LEU A 116 -8.27 -3.64 -7.32
C LEU A 116 -8.93 -4.78 -8.09
N GLN A 117 -9.63 -5.64 -7.35
CA GLN A 117 -10.41 -6.74 -7.89
C GLN A 117 -11.86 -6.52 -7.43
N PRO A 118 -12.75 -6.03 -8.32
CA PRO A 118 -14.18 -5.90 -8.03
C PRO A 118 -14.77 -7.26 -7.69
N GLY A 119 -15.63 -7.29 -6.67
CA GLY A 119 -16.42 -8.47 -6.35
C GLY A 119 -17.80 -8.41 -7.01
N GLY A 120 -18.82 -8.90 -6.31
CA GLY A 120 -20.18 -9.03 -6.82
C GLY A 120 -21.26 -8.46 -5.90
N ASP A 121 -20.88 -7.70 -4.87
CA ASP A 121 -21.83 -7.09 -3.95
C ASP A 121 -22.72 -6.05 -4.70
N PRO A 122 -24.06 -6.07 -4.50
CA PRO A 122 -24.95 -5.06 -5.06
C PRO A 122 -24.71 -3.66 -4.50
N ASP A 123 -24.15 -3.55 -3.29
CA ASP A 123 -23.79 -2.27 -2.68
C ASP A 123 -22.45 -1.77 -3.23
N THR A 124 -22.28 -0.45 -3.28
CA THR A 124 -21.06 0.18 -3.79
C THR A 124 -20.25 0.89 -2.70
N LEU A 125 -18.93 0.93 -2.90
CA LEU A 125 -18.03 1.69 -2.03
C LEU A 125 -18.27 3.19 -2.18
N LYS A 126 -18.44 3.85 -1.04
CA LYS A 126 -18.66 5.30 -0.97
C LYS A 126 -17.32 6.06 -0.83
N PRO A 127 -17.29 7.34 -1.22
CA PRO A 127 -16.13 8.19 -0.95
C PRO A 127 -15.72 8.17 0.53
N GLY A 128 -14.43 7.99 0.79
CA GLY A 128 -13.82 7.88 2.11
C GLY A 128 -13.99 6.53 2.79
N GLN A 129 -14.66 5.56 2.16
CA GLN A 129 -14.87 4.25 2.75
C GLN A 129 -13.59 3.41 2.72
N GLU A 130 -13.46 2.54 3.73
CA GLU A 130 -12.37 1.59 3.83
C GLU A 130 -12.69 0.30 3.06
N ILE A 131 -11.73 -0.16 2.26
CA ILE A 131 -11.76 -1.45 1.57
C ILE A 131 -11.51 -2.55 2.60
N ALA A 132 -12.50 -3.44 2.77
CA ALA A 132 -12.45 -4.47 3.80
C ALA A 132 -11.43 -5.58 3.51
N PHE A 133 -11.22 -5.90 2.24
CA PHE A 133 -10.36 -7.02 1.83
C PHE A 133 -9.06 -6.52 1.24
N THR A 134 -7.97 -6.67 1.99
CA THR A 134 -6.65 -6.18 1.59
C THR A 134 -5.61 -7.29 1.64
N GLN A 135 -4.77 -7.37 0.60
CA GLN A 135 -3.64 -8.29 0.53
C GLN A 135 -2.33 -7.50 0.58
N PRO A 136 -1.45 -7.77 1.57
CA PRO A 136 -0.19 -7.06 1.71
C PRO A 136 0.80 -7.41 0.59
N ALA A 137 1.84 -6.58 0.46
CA ALA A 137 2.94 -6.86 -0.45
C ALA A 137 3.66 -8.16 -0.04
N VAL A 138 4.08 -8.94 -1.04
CA VAL A 138 4.87 -10.16 -0.82
C VAL A 138 6.35 -9.81 -0.67
N ASP A 139 6.95 -10.19 0.44
CA ASP A 139 8.40 -10.19 0.60
C ASP A 139 8.98 -11.47 -0.04
N LEU A 140 9.61 -11.30 -1.21
CA LEU A 140 10.21 -12.40 -1.97
C LEU A 140 11.34 -13.10 -1.18
N ILE A 141 12.09 -12.36 -0.35
CA ILE A 141 13.20 -12.93 0.42
C ILE A 141 12.64 -13.88 1.49
N GLN A 142 11.57 -13.44 2.19
CA GLN A 142 10.87 -14.30 3.14
C GLN A 142 10.26 -15.53 2.47
N LEU A 143 9.72 -15.37 1.26
CA LEU A 143 9.14 -16.47 0.53
C LEU A 143 10.21 -17.51 0.14
N VAL A 144 11.36 -17.07 -0.37
CA VAL A 144 12.51 -17.93 -0.67
C VAL A 144 12.98 -18.65 0.60
N GLY A 145 13.13 -17.94 1.72
CA GLY A 145 13.49 -18.54 3.01
C GLY A 145 12.49 -19.62 3.45
N LYS A 146 11.18 -19.35 3.34
CA LYS A 146 10.13 -20.32 3.64
C LYS A 146 10.21 -21.56 2.76
N TYR A 147 10.54 -21.42 1.48
CA TYR A 147 10.71 -22.58 0.59
C TYR A 147 12.01 -23.35 0.85
N MET A 148 13.14 -22.67 1.06
CA MET A 148 14.45 -23.30 1.29
C MET A 148 14.51 -24.04 2.63
N PHE A 149 13.95 -23.47 3.69
CA PHE A 149 14.05 -24.02 5.05
C PHE A 149 12.76 -24.70 5.52
N GLY A 150 11.60 -24.32 4.98
CA GLY A 150 10.30 -24.92 5.33
C GLY A 150 9.94 -26.16 4.51
N GLY A 151 10.53 -26.36 3.33
CA GLY A 151 10.33 -27.57 2.52
C GLY A 151 10.99 -28.85 3.09
N GLY A 152 11.87 -28.72 4.08
CA GLY A 152 12.60 -29.81 4.72
C GLY A 152 11.99 -30.36 6.02
N SER A 153 10.94 -29.74 6.57
CA SER A 153 10.34 -30.14 7.86
C SER A 153 9.05 -30.95 7.72
N ALA A 154 8.85 -31.65 6.60
CA ALA A 154 7.71 -32.54 6.38
C ALA A 154 8.14 -34.01 6.22
N GLY A 155 9.03 -34.50 7.09
CA GLY A 155 9.46 -35.90 7.02
C GLY A 155 10.43 -36.33 8.10
N GLY A 156 9.96 -36.46 9.34
CA GLY A 156 10.70 -37.24 10.34
C GLY A 156 10.46 -36.85 11.79
N ASP A 157 9.27 -37.17 12.32
CA ASP A 157 9.13 -37.54 13.73
C ASP A 157 8.12 -38.68 13.82
N LYS A 158 8.62 -39.88 13.50
CA LYS A 158 7.98 -41.14 13.88
C LYS A 158 8.43 -41.46 15.30
N ASN A 159 7.43 -41.48 16.19
CA ASN A 159 7.32 -42.44 17.28
C ASN A 159 8.29 -42.28 18.47
N ALA A 160 7.79 -41.63 19.52
CA ALA A 160 8.11 -42.04 20.89
C ALA A 160 6.87 -41.83 21.76
N THR A 161 5.94 -42.78 21.68
CA THR A 161 4.97 -43.06 22.75
C THR A 161 5.74 -43.66 23.93
N PRO A 162 5.78 -43.06 25.12
CA PRO A 162 6.06 -43.82 26.34
C PRO A 162 4.79 -44.60 26.66
N ALA A 163 4.86 -45.91 26.44
CA ALA A 163 3.86 -46.86 26.86
C ALA A 163 3.58 -46.72 28.35
N ALA A 164 2.29 -46.77 28.68
CA ALA A 164 1.79 -46.93 30.04
C ALA A 164 2.39 -48.19 30.70
N ALA A 165 2.75 -48.06 31.97
CA ALA A 165 2.88 -49.16 32.92
C ALA A 165 2.10 -48.80 34.19
N PRO A 166 1.53 -49.79 34.90
CA PRO A 166 0.17 -49.73 35.42
C PRO A 166 0.08 -49.29 36.89
N SER A 167 -1.06 -48.68 37.22
CA SER A 167 -1.52 -48.43 38.58
C SER A 167 -2.02 -49.71 39.26
N ALA A 168 -1.48 -50.04 40.43
CA ALA A 168 -2.16 -50.78 41.49
C ALA A 168 -1.56 -50.41 42.87
N ASP A 169 -2.40 -49.75 43.66
CA ASP A 169 -2.41 -49.40 45.10
C ASP A 169 -2.11 -50.57 46.09
N PRO A 170 -2.22 -50.41 47.44
CA PRO A 170 -2.04 -49.26 48.35
C PRO A 170 -1.19 -49.63 49.60
N THR A 171 -0.74 -48.67 50.41
CA THR A 171 -0.61 -48.77 51.90
C THR A 171 0.06 -47.52 52.49
N THR A 172 -0.74 -46.60 53.00
CA THR A 172 -0.40 -45.78 54.18
C THR A 172 -0.49 -46.72 55.42
N PRO A 173 0.26 -46.55 56.55
CA PRO A 173 0.26 -45.30 57.33
C PRO A 173 1.52 -44.94 58.17
N ALA A 174 1.66 -43.64 58.44
CA ALA A 174 2.07 -42.99 59.71
C ALA A 174 3.47 -43.19 60.34
N THR A 175 3.84 -42.18 61.16
CA THR A 175 4.87 -42.13 62.25
C THR A 175 6.28 -41.72 61.73
N GLU A 176 7.04 -40.72 62.20
CA GLU A 176 7.07 -39.73 63.30
C GLU A 176 8.36 -38.86 63.09
N PRO A 177 8.58 -37.69 63.74
CA PRO A 177 9.51 -36.64 63.28
C PRO A 177 10.90 -36.64 63.97
N LYS A 178 11.70 -35.58 63.69
CA LYS A 178 12.83 -34.98 64.47
C LYS A 178 14.25 -35.37 63.97
N PRO A 179 15.34 -34.57 64.18
CA PRO A 179 15.55 -33.35 64.98
C PRO A 179 15.79 -32.02 64.27
#